data_AF-A0AAV2LQG3-F1
#
_entry.id   AF-A0AAV2LQG3-F1
#
_cell.length_a   1.000
_cell.length_b   1.000
_cell.length_c   1.000
_cell.angle_alpha   90.00
_cell.angle_beta   90.00
_cell.angle_gamma   90.00
#
_symmetry.space_group_name_H-M   'P 1'
#
loop_
_entity.id
_entity.type
_entity.pdbx_description
1 polymer ?
#
loop_
_entity_poly.entity_id
_entity_poly.type
_entity_poly.pdbx_seq_one_letter_code
_entity_poly.pdbx_strand_id
1 'polypeptide(L)'
;MILTTIIANCIVLALEQHLPDGDKTPLSERLEETEPYFIAIFCFESGIKILALGFALHKGSYLRNGWNVMDFVVVLTGQASGRHQSDISQASGRHQAGIRQTSVRHQSGIRQTSVRHQADISQTSVRHQSDISQASGRHQSDISQASGRHQSGIRQTSGRHQADIRQASGRHQAGIRQTSGRHQADIRQTSGRHQSDIRQTSGRHQSDIRQTSGRHRHGG
;
A
#
# COMPACT_ATOMS: atom_id res chain seq x y z
N MET A 1 80.71 5.65 21.27
CA MET A 1 79.27 5.34 21.32
C MET A 1 78.48 6.29 20.42
N ILE A 2 78.54 7.61 20.63
CA ILE A 2 77.94 8.60 19.68
C ILE A 2 78.55 8.50 18.28
N LEU A 3 79.87 8.49 18.14
CA LEU A 3 80.51 8.47 16.81
C LEU A 3 80.13 7.20 16.03
N THR A 4 80.01 6.06 16.72
CA THR A 4 79.60 4.79 16.12
C THR A 4 78.13 4.79 15.70
N THR A 5 77.23 5.43 16.46
CA THR A 5 75.82 5.56 16.08
C THR A 5 75.62 6.57 14.95
N ILE A 6 76.42 7.65 14.92
CA ILE A 6 76.43 8.60 13.79
C ILE A 6 76.95 7.91 12.53
N ILE A 7 78.07 7.17 12.60
CA ILE A 7 78.59 6.44 11.44
C ILE A 7 77.59 5.38 10.97
N ALA A 8 76.95 4.65 11.88
CA ALA A 8 75.90 3.70 11.52
C ALA A 8 74.71 4.40 10.85
N ASN A 9 74.24 5.53 11.39
CA ASN A 9 73.16 6.33 10.80
C ASN A 9 73.55 6.87 9.41
N CYS A 10 74.79 7.35 9.24
CA CYS A 10 75.29 7.82 7.95
C CYS A 10 75.42 6.68 6.93
N ILE A 11 75.83 5.48 7.35
CA ILE A 11 75.86 4.30 6.47
C ILE A 11 74.44 3.89 6.09
N VAL A 12 73.51 3.90 7.05
CA VAL A 12 72.10 3.60 6.82
C VAL A 12 71.49 4.58 5.81
N LEU A 13 71.66 5.89 5.99
CA LEU A 13 71.22 6.91 5.05
C LEU A 13 71.94 6.82 3.68
N ALA A 14 73.20 6.40 3.64
CA ALA A 14 73.94 6.21 2.39
C ALA A 14 73.52 4.94 1.62
N LEU A 15 72.96 3.94 2.31
CA LEU A 15 72.39 2.73 1.72
C LEU A 15 70.96 2.93 1.24
N GLU A 16 70.34 4.05 1.58
CA GLU A 16 69.02 4.45 1.11
C GLU A 16 69.09 4.81 -0.38
N GLN A 17 68.70 3.87 -1.25
CA GLN A 17 68.65 4.12 -2.69
C GLN A 17 67.37 4.89 -3.05
N HIS A 18 67.53 6.16 -3.44
CA HIS A 18 66.46 6.93 -4.07
C HIS A 18 66.23 6.41 -5.51
N LEU A 19 65.36 5.42 -5.66
CA LEU A 19 64.86 5.03 -6.97
C LEU A 19 63.83 6.05 -7.46
N PRO A 20 63.95 6.58 -8.69
CA PRO A 20 62.94 7.43 -9.27
C PRO A 20 61.81 6.53 -9.76
N ASP A 21 60.81 6.25 -8.91
CA ASP A 21 59.43 5.84 -9.31
C ASP A 21 58.53 5.44 -8.12
N GLY A 22 58.81 5.91 -6.90
CA GLY A 22 57.91 5.69 -5.75
C GLY A 22 57.79 4.22 -5.30
N ASP A 23 58.61 3.34 -5.85
CA ASP A 23 58.65 1.92 -5.50
C ASP A 23 59.47 1.76 -4.21
N LYS A 24 58.78 1.69 -3.08
CA LYS A 24 59.38 1.49 -1.76
C LYS A 24 59.94 0.06 -1.70
N THR A 25 61.27 -0.08 -1.72
CA THR A 25 61.88 -1.38 -1.45
C THR A 25 61.63 -1.80 0.00
N PRO A 26 61.54 -3.11 0.32
CA PRO A 26 61.40 -3.57 1.70
C PRO A 26 62.59 -3.17 2.59
N LEU A 27 63.70 -2.72 1.99
CA LEU A 27 64.85 -2.18 2.70
C LEU A 27 64.58 -0.72 3.11
N SER A 28 64.06 0.12 2.22
CA SER A 28 63.70 1.52 2.51
C SER A 28 62.65 1.63 3.64
N GLU A 29 61.65 0.75 3.65
CA GLU A 29 60.62 0.74 4.72
C GLU A 29 61.20 0.36 6.09
N ARG A 30 62.16 -0.57 6.13
CA ARG A 30 62.88 -0.93 7.37
C ARG A 30 63.83 0.17 7.82
N LEU A 31 64.37 0.95 6.89
CA LEU A 31 65.19 2.12 7.19
C LEU A 31 64.36 3.23 7.85
N GLU A 32 63.19 3.58 7.28
CA GLU A 32 62.24 4.54 7.87
C GLU A 32 61.81 4.10 9.29
N GLU A 33 61.61 2.79 9.52
CA GLU A 33 61.30 2.27 10.87
C GLU A 33 62.47 2.43 11.87
N THR A 34 63.73 2.44 11.43
CA THR A 34 64.90 2.54 12.32
C THR A 34 65.23 3.97 12.77
N GLU A 35 64.85 4.98 11.99
CA GLU A 35 65.09 6.41 12.27
C GLU A 35 64.61 6.87 13.66
N PRO A 36 63.37 6.57 14.12
CA PRO A 36 62.92 6.95 15.46
C PRO A 36 63.71 6.26 16.59
N TYR A 37 64.26 5.06 16.37
CA TYR A 37 65.07 4.37 17.37
C TYR A 37 66.41 5.07 17.59
N PHE A 38 67.04 5.58 16.51
CA PHE A 38 68.28 6.35 16.62
C PHE A 38 68.04 7.65 17.41
N ILE A 39 66.97 8.39 17.08
CA ILE A 39 66.59 9.61 17.81
C ILE A 39 66.31 9.31 19.29
N ALA A 40 65.67 8.19 19.61
CA ALA A 40 65.40 7.77 21.00
C ALA A 40 66.69 7.47 21.79
N ILE A 41 67.65 6.78 21.19
CA ILE A 41 68.94 6.46 21.81
C ILE A 41 69.76 7.75 22.06
N PHE A 42 69.83 8.66 21.08
CA PHE A 42 70.49 9.96 21.26
C PHE A 42 69.80 10.82 22.32
N CYS A 43 68.46 10.85 22.34
CA CYS A 43 67.70 11.57 23.35
C CYS A 43 68.00 11.06 24.76
N PHE A 44 68.09 9.74 24.95
CA PHE A 44 68.40 9.14 26.25
C PHE A 44 69.84 9.42 26.70
N GLU A 45 70.80 9.27 25.78
CA GLU A 45 72.21 9.56 26.06
C GLU A 45 72.41 11.02 26.47
N SER A 46 71.78 11.95 25.76
CA SER A 46 71.87 13.38 26.06
C SER A 46 71.08 13.77 27.32
N GLY A 47 69.94 13.12 27.59
CA GLY A 47 69.23 13.27 28.86
C GLY A 47 70.08 12.85 30.07
N ILE A 48 70.77 11.71 30.00
CA ILE A 48 71.68 11.26 31.07
C ILE A 48 72.83 12.24 31.27
N LYS A 49 73.43 12.76 30.19
CA LYS A 49 74.54 13.73 30.29
C LYS A 49 74.09 15.06 30.89
N ILE A 50 72.89 15.52 30.56
CA ILE A 50 72.30 16.74 31.14
C ILE A 50 72.07 16.57 32.65
N LEU A 51 71.57 15.41 33.08
CA LEU A 51 71.38 15.09 34.50
C LEU A 51 72.71 14.94 35.26
N ALA A 52 73.73 14.35 34.64
CA ALA A 52 75.04 14.11 35.26
C ALA A 52 75.92 15.38 35.37
N LEU A 53 75.85 16.30 34.39
CA LEU A 53 76.70 17.50 34.33
C LEU A 53 76.03 18.77 34.89
N GLY A 54 74.72 18.71 35.16
CA GLY A 54 73.91 19.86 35.57
C GLY A 54 73.56 20.79 34.40
N PHE A 55 72.30 21.22 34.36
CA PHE A 55 71.65 21.83 33.20
C PHE A 55 72.36 23.10 32.68
N ALA A 56 72.88 23.98 33.56
CA ALA A 56 73.44 25.27 33.11
C ALA A 56 74.41 26.03 34.06
N LEU A 57 74.46 25.75 35.37
CA LEU A 57 74.97 26.75 36.35
C LEU A 57 76.39 26.55 36.92
N HIS A 58 77.23 25.66 36.37
CA HIS A 58 78.63 25.50 36.81
C HIS A 58 79.65 25.49 35.65
N LYS A 59 80.93 25.79 35.94
CA LYS A 59 82.07 25.85 34.97
C LYS A 59 82.44 24.45 34.43
N GLY A 60 81.54 23.87 33.66
CA GLY A 60 81.58 22.53 33.06
C GLY A 60 80.23 22.08 32.47
N SER A 61 79.20 22.93 32.52
CA SER A 61 77.83 22.61 32.13
C SER A 61 77.68 22.25 30.65
N TYR A 62 76.71 21.36 30.41
CA TYR A 62 76.42 20.72 29.15
C TYR A 62 76.23 21.69 27.97
N LEU A 63 75.57 22.83 28.19
CA LEU A 63 75.26 23.84 27.17
C LEU A 63 76.46 24.69 26.72
N ARG A 64 77.61 24.64 27.41
CA ARG A 64 78.79 25.44 27.05
C ARG A 64 79.67 24.77 25.99
N ASN A 65 79.41 23.48 25.71
CA ASN A 65 80.06 22.73 24.64
C ASN A 65 79.18 22.78 23.37
N GLY A 66 79.69 23.41 22.30
CA GLY A 66 78.95 23.57 21.03
C GLY A 66 78.49 22.24 20.43
N TRP A 67 79.23 21.15 20.65
CA TRP A 67 78.86 19.81 20.18
C TRP A 67 77.62 19.22 20.90
N ASN A 68 77.45 19.50 22.18
CA ASN A 68 76.28 19.06 22.94
C ASN A 68 75.03 19.89 22.62
N VAL A 69 75.22 21.18 22.27
CA VAL A 69 74.14 22.06 21.82
C VAL A 69 73.57 21.59 20.47
N MET A 70 74.43 21.13 19.55
CA MET A 70 74.00 20.58 18.26
C MET A 70 73.10 19.35 18.44
N ASP A 71 73.48 18.41 19.30
CA ASP A 71 72.71 17.19 19.55
C ASP A 71 71.34 17.47 20.19
N PHE A 72 71.28 18.43 21.12
CA PHE A 72 70.03 18.86 21.73
C PHE A 72 69.06 19.48 20.70
N VAL A 73 69.56 20.27 19.75
CA VAL A 73 68.74 20.85 18.68
C VAL A 73 68.15 19.76 17.79
N VAL A 74 68.94 18.74 17.41
CA VAL A 74 68.47 17.61 16.58
C VAL A 74 67.33 16.85 17.27
N VAL A 75 67.45 16.56 18.57
CA VAL A 75 66.39 15.89 19.35
C VAL A 75 65.13 16.74 19.45
N LEU A 76 65.27 18.06 19.69
CA LEU A 76 64.13 18.97 19.75
C LEU A 76 63.40 19.06 18.41
N THR A 77 64.12 19.19 17.30
CA THR A 77 63.53 19.22 15.95
C THR A 77 62.85 17.89 15.62
N GLY A 78 63.46 16.75 15.95
CA GLY A 78 62.85 15.43 15.75
C GLY A 78 61.55 15.24 16.54
N GLN A 79 61.52 15.62 17.82
CA GLN A 79 60.30 15.56 18.62
C GLN A 79 59.22 16.54 18.15
N ALA A 80 59.60 17.74 17.71
CA ALA A 80 58.65 18.72 17.18
C ALA A 80 57.99 18.21 15.88
N SER A 81 58.78 17.68 14.95
CA SER A 81 58.27 17.07 13.72
C SER A 81 57.40 15.84 13.98
N GLY A 82 57.79 14.97 14.91
CA GLY A 82 57.01 13.79 15.29
C GLY A 82 55.64 14.16 15.89
N ARG A 83 55.60 15.17 16.77
CA ARG A 83 54.34 15.69 17.34
C ARG A 83 53.44 16.26 16.23
N HIS A 84 53.99 17.10 15.36
CA HIS A 84 53.25 17.70 14.26
C HIS A 84 52.65 16.64 13.30
N GLN A 85 53.41 15.59 12.98
CA GLN A 85 52.92 14.48 12.15
C GLN A 85 51.81 13.67 12.85
N SER A 86 51.93 13.47 14.16
CA SER A 86 50.90 12.79 14.96
C SER A 86 49.60 13.59 15.06
N ASP A 87 49.69 14.92 15.20
CA ASP A 87 48.53 15.81 15.26
C ASP A 87 47.78 15.85 13.93
N ILE A 88 48.51 15.94 12.81
CA ILE A 88 47.94 15.85 11.45
C ILE A 88 47.25 14.50 11.24
N SER A 89 47.91 13.41 11.64
CA SER A 89 47.36 12.05 11.47
C SER A 89 46.08 11.87 12.30
N GLN A 90 46.06 12.38 13.53
CA GLN A 90 44.88 12.33 14.38
C GLN A 90 43.75 13.23 13.86
N ALA A 91 44.06 14.44 13.39
CA ALA A 91 43.09 15.34 12.77
C ALA A 91 42.48 14.74 11.49
N SER A 92 43.31 14.15 10.64
CA SER A 92 42.88 13.43 9.43
C SER A 92 41.98 12.23 9.77
N GLY A 93 42.35 11.43 10.77
CA GLY A 93 41.54 10.30 11.25
C GLY A 93 40.17 10.74 11.79
N ARG A 94 40.11 11.83 12.57
CA ARG A 94 38.84 12.42 13.04
C ARG A 94 37.97 12.91 11.87
N HIS A 95 38.58 13.56 10.89
CA HIS A 95 37.88 14.05 9.71
C HIS A 95 37.31 12.90 8.87
N GLN A 96 38.08 11.84 8.64
CA GLN A 96 37.62 10.66 7.91
C GLN A 96 36.49 9.92 8.66
N ALA A 97 36.58 9.83 9.99
CA ALA A 97 35.50 9.29 10.81
C ALA A 97 34.21 10.13 10.69
N GLY A 98 34.32 11.46 10.68
CA GLY A 98 33.20 12.38 10.47
C GLY A 98 32.53 12.19 9.09
N ILE A 99 33.33 12.07 8.03
CA ILE A 99 32.82 11.79 6.67
C ILE A 99 32.11 10.43 6.63
N ARG A 100 32.69 9.38 7.22
CA ARG A 100 32.05 8.06 7.26
C ARG A 100 30.73 8.11 8.01
N GLN A 101 30.68 8.80 9.15
CA GLN A 101 29.46 8.93 9.95
C GLN A 101 28.36 9.69 9.21
N THR A 102 28.69 10.82 8.56
CA THR A 102 27.73 11.59 7.76
C THR A 102 27.23 10.80 6.56
N SER A 103 28.10 10.04 5.89
CA SER A 103 27.73 9.14 4.79
C SER A 103 26.79 8.03 5.24
N VAL A 104 27.07 7.35 6.37
CA VAL A 104 26.19 6.31 6.92
C VAL A 104 24.83 6.90 7.31
N ARG A 105 24.81 8.09 7.94
CA ARG A 105 23.55 8.79 8.26
C ARG A 105 22.76 9.10 6.99
N HIS A 106 23.41 9.64 5.96
CA HIS A 106 22.76 9.94 4.69
C HIS A 106 22.19 8.68 4.02
N GLN A 107 22.96 7.59 4.00
CA GLN A 107 22.50 6.32 3.44
C GLN A 107 21.32 5.72 4.22
N SER A 108 21.34 5.83 5.55
CA SER A 108 20.19 5.41 6.39
C SER A 108 18.95 6.27 6.14
N GLY A 109 19.12 7.58 5.96
CA GLY A 109 18.03 8.50 5.63
C GLY A 109 17.37 8.15 4.29
N ILE A 110 18.17 7.91 3.25
CA ILE A 110 17.67 7.47 1.93
C ILE A 110 16.94 6.13 2.04
N ARG A 111 17.51 5.14 2.76
CA ARG A 111 16.85 3.85 2.94
C ARG A 111 15.50 3.99 3.65
N GLN A 112 15.43 4.84 4.68
CA GLN A 112 14.21 5.06 5.43
C GLN A 112 13.13 5.76 4.59
N THR A 113 13.48 6.79 3.81
CA THR A 113 12.53 7.45 2.91
C THR A 113 12.05 6.50 1.81
N SER A 114 12.93 5.66 1.26
CA SER A 114 12.56 4.64 0.28
C SER A 114 11.56 3.61 0.85
N VAL A 115 11.80 3.09 2.06
CA VAL A 115 10.88 2.15 2.72
C VAL A 115 9.51 2.80 2.99
N ARG A 116 9.49 4.06 3.42
CA ARG A 116 8.23 4.81 3.61
C ARG A 116 7.47 4.97 2.30
N HIS A 117 8.15 5.40 1.23
CA HIS A 117 7.52 5.51 -0.09
C HIS A 117 6.99 4.18 -0.60
N GLN A 118 7.71 3.07 -0.40
CA GLN A 118 7.23 1.75 -0.77
C GLN A 118 5.96 1.37 0.01
N ALA A 119 5.92 1.64 1.31
CA ALA A 119 4.74 1.40 2.14
C ALA A 119 3.54 2.26 1.70
N ASP A 120 3.76 3.54 1.41
CA ASP A 120 2.70 4.45 0.95
C ASP A 120 2.11 4.01 -0.40
N ILE A 121 2.96 3.58 -1.34
CA ILE A 121 2.53 3.02 -2.63
C ILE A 121 1.70 1.76 -2.41
N SER A 122 2.18 0.82 -1.60
CA SER A 122 1.45 -0.41 -1.29
C SER A 122 0.09 -0.14 -0.62
N GLN A 123 0.04 0.78 0.34
CA GLN A 123 -1.21 1.17 0.99
C GLN A 123 -2.20 1.80 0.00
N THR A 124 -1.71 2.71 -0.85
CA THR A 124 -2.55 3.37 -1.86
C THR A 124 -3.10 2.35 -2.86
N SER A 125 -2.29 1.38 -3.28
CA SER A 125 -2.75 0.28 -4.14
C SER A 125 -3.83 -0.58 -3.48
N VAL A 126 -3.67 -0.92 -2.20
CA VAL A 126 -4.68 -1.70 -1.46
C VAL A 126 -5.99 -0.92 -1.33
N ARG A 127 -5.93 0.39 -1.06
CA ARG A 127 -7.12 1.26 -1.01
C ARG A 127 -7.85 1.29 -2.35
N HIS A 128 -7.13 1.50 -3.45
CA HIS A 128 -7.74 1.46 -4.78
C HIS A 128 -8.38 0.11 -5.09
N GLN A 129 -7.74 -1.00 -4.72
CA GLN A 129 -8.32 -2.33 -4.92
C GLN A 129 -9.61 -2.52 -4.10
N SER A 130 -9.65 -2.01 -2.86
CA SER A 130 -10.87 -2.06 -2.04
C SER A 130 -11.98 -1.19 -2.61
N ASP A 131 -11.65 0.02 -3.10
CA ASP A 131 -12.63 0.94 -3.67
C ASP A 131 -13.26 0.36 -4.94
N ILE A 132 -12.46 -0.24 -5.82
CA ILE A 132 -12.92 -0.95 -7.02
C ILE A 132 -13.84 -2.13 -6.62
N SER A 133 -13.43 -2.92 -5.64
CA SER A 133 -14.21 -4.07 -5.19
C SER A 133 -15.55 -3.66 -4.59
N GLN A 134 -15.58 -2.57 -3.81
CA GLN A 134 -16.80 -2.00 -3.25
C GLN A 134 -17.71 -1.42 -4.34
N ALA A 135 -17.16 -0.66 -5.29
CA ALA A 135 -17.92 -0.10 -6.41
C ALA A 135 -18.55 -1.20 -7.25
N SER A 136 -17.80 -2.26 -7.55
CA SER A 136 -18.31 -3.44 -8.25
C SER A 136 -19.44 -4.14 -7.47
N GLY A 137 -19.27 -4.32 -6.16
CA GLY A 137 -20.32 -4.87 -5.29
C GLY A 137 -21.60 -4.03 -5.28
N ARG A 138 -21.48 -2.70 -5.25
CA ARG A 138 -22.63 -1.78 -5.35
C ARG A 138 -23.34 -1.94 -6.69
N HIS A 139 -22.60 -1.92 -7.81
CA HIS A 139 -23.19 -2.12 -9.14
C HIS A 139 -23.92 -3.46 -9.27
N GLN A 140 -23.34 -4.55 -8.74
CA GLN A 140 -24.01 -5.86 -8.76
C GLN A 140 -25.32 -5.84 -7.96
N SER A 141 -25.34 -5.14 -6.82
CA SER A 141 -26.54 -4.97 -6.01
C SER A 141 -27.61 -4.14 -6.73
N ASP A 142 -27.22 -3.05 -7.39
CA ASP A 142 -28.12 -2.18 -8.14
C ASP A 142 -28.76 -2.93 -9.32
N ILE A 143 -27.97 -3.71 -10.06
CA ILE A 143 -28.46 -4.57 -11.15
C ILE A 143 -29.46 -5.61 -10.61
N SER A 144 -29.13 -6.25 -9.49
CA SER A 144 -30.00 -7.26 -8.87
C SER A 144 -31.33 -6.64 -8.41
N GLN A 145 -31.28 -5.45 -7.81
CA GLN A 145 -32.48 -4.72 -7.39
C GLN A 145 -33.32 -4.26 -8.59
N ALA A 146 -32.69 -3.70 -9.63
CA ALA A 146 -33.39 -3.27 -10.85
C ALA A 146 -34.09 -4.45 -11.54
N SER A 147 -33.40 -5.60 -11.63
CA SER A 147 -33.97 -6.84 -12.15
C SER A 147 -35.17 -7.32 -11.31
N GLY A 148 -35.04 -7.31 -9.98
CA GLY A 148 -36.14 -7.65 -9.08
C GLY A 148 -37.36 -6.74 -9.23
N ARG A 149 -37.15 -5.42 -9.38
CA ARG A 149 -38.22 -4.45 -9.68
C ARG A 149 -38.88 -4.71 -11.02
N HIS A 150 -38.10 -5.09 -12.03
CA HIS A 150 -38.65 -5.40 -13.34
C HIS A 150 -39.51 -6.68 -13.31
N GLN A 151 -39.03 -7.73 -12.64
CA GLN A 151 -39.81 -8.96 -12.45
C GLN A 151 -41.11 -8.73 -11.67
N SER A 152 -41.07 -7.92 -10.61
CA SER A 152 -42.29 -7.59 -9.87
C SER A 152 -43.27 -6.77 -10.71
N GLY A 153 -42.78 -5.82 -11.52
CA GLY A 153 -43.57 -5.06 -12.49
C GLY A 153 -44.26 -5.95 -13.53
N ILE A 154 -43.54 -6.92 -14.11
CA ILE A 154 -44.13 -7.91 -15.02
C ILE A 154 -45.22 -8.72 -14.31
N ARG A 155 -44.93 -9.23 -13.12
CA ARG A 155 -45.87 -10.06 -12.35
C ARG A 155 -47.15 -9.29 -12.00
N GLN A 156 -47.02 -8.02 -11.65
CA GLN A 156 -48.16 -7.15 -11.34
C GLN A 156 -49.01 -6.87 -12.59
N THR A 157 -48.37 -6.53 -13.71
CA THR A 157 -49.06 -6.26 -14.98
C THR A 157 -49.81 -7.50 -15.48
N SER A 158 -49.16 -8.66 -15.43
CA SER A 158 -49.77 -9.96 -15.75
C SER A 158 -50.96 -10.28 -14.85
N GLY A 159 -50.81 -10.06 -13.53
CA GLY A 159 -51.89 -10.24 -12.57
C GLY A 159 -53.10 -9.35 -12.84
N ARG A 160 -52.87 -8.07 -13.23
CA ARG A 160 -53.93 -7.15 -13.66
C ARG A 160 -54.65 -7.67 -14.89
N HIS A 161 -53.93 -8.01 -15.95
CA HIS A 161 -54.55 -8.57 -17.17
C HIS A 161 -55.36 -9.84 -16.88
N GLN A 162 -54.87 -10.73 -16.03
CA GLN A 162 -55.62 -11.95 -15.68
C GLN A 162 -56.87 -11.65 -14.84
N ALA A 163 -56.88 -10.57 -14.06
CA ALA A 163 -58.07 -10.10 -13.36
C ALA A 163 -59.08 -9.46 -14.34
N ASP A 164 -58.59 -8.63 -15.27
CA ASP A 164 -59.41 -7.98 -16.31
C ASP A 164 -60.10 -9.03 -17.20
N ILE A 165 -59.37 -10.05 -17.64
CA ILE A 165 -59.91 -11.17 -18.41
C ILE A 165 -60.99 -11.91 -17.62
N ARG A 166 -60.73 -12.22 -16.34
CA ARG A 166 -61.73 -12.88 -15.47
C ARG A 166 -62.98 -12.03 -15.31
N GLN A 167 -62.83 -10.72 -15.13
CA GLN A 167 -63.96 -9.81 -14.98
C GLN A 167 -64.77 -9.70 -16.27
N ALA A 168 -64.11 -9.56 -17.42
CA ALA A 168 -64.76 -9.51 -18.73
C ALA A 168 -65.53 -10.81 -19.01
N SER A 169 -64.91 -11.96 -18.74
CA SER A 169 -65.55 -13.28 -18.90
C SER A 169 -66.76 -13.44 -17.96
N GLY A 170 -66.64 -13.03 -16.70
CA GLY A 170 -67.75 -13.04 -15.74
C GLY A 170 -68.93 -12.15 -16.18
N ARG A 171 -68.65 -10.95 -16.72
CA ARG A 171 -69.69 -10.07 -17.29
C ARG A 171 -70.38 -10.73 -18.49
N HIS A 172 -69.61 -11.35 -19.39
CA HIS A 172 -70.18 -12.03 -20.55
C HIS A 172 -71.07 -13.20 -20.14
N GLN A 173 -70.64 -14.01 -19.17
CA GLN A 173 -71.40 -15.15 -18.67
C GLN A 173 -72.69 -14.71 -17.95
N ALA A 174 -72.64 -13.61 -17.20
CA ALA A 174 -73.82 -12.98 -16.60
C ALA A 174 -74.78 -12.46 -17.68
N GLY A 175 -74.25 -11.84 -18.74
CA GLY A 175 -75.02 -11.39 -19.91
C GLY A 175 -75.79 -12.54 -20.56
N ILE A 176 -75.12 -13.65 -20.87
CA ILE A 176 -75.74 -14.86 -21.44
C ILE A 176 -76.85 -15.38 -20.52
N ARG A 177 -76.59 -15.48 -19.21
CA ARG A 177 -77.60 -15.95 -18.24
C ARG A 177 -78.83 -15.06 -18.24
N GLN A 178 -78.65 -13.74 -18.34
CA GLN A 178 -79.75 -12.78 -18.37
C GLN A 178 -80.58 -12.89 -19.65
N THR A 179 -79.96 -12.97 -20.83
CA THR A 179 -80.69 -13.16 -22.11
C THR A 179 -81.42 -14.50 -22.13
N SER A 180 -80.76 -15.57 -21.70
CA SER A 180 -81.40 -16.89 -21.60
C SER A 180 -82.59 -16.88 -20.64
N GLY A 181 -82.46 -16.22 -19.48
CA GLY A 181 -83.55 -16.08 -18.52
C GLY A 181 -84.74 -15.29 -19.09
N ARG A 182 -84.48 -14.21 -19.83
CA ARG A 182 -85.52 -13.45 -20.54
C ARG A 182 -86.24 -14.31 -21.57
N HIS A 183 -85.51 -14.99 -22.45
CA HIS A 183 -86.13 -15.90 -23.42
C HIS A 183 -86.98 -16.99 -22.76
N GLN A 184 -86.52 -17.56 -21.66
CA GLN A 184 -87.30 -18.59 -20.95
C GLN A 184 -88.57 -18.02 -20.31
N ALA A 185 -88.52 -16.78 -19.79
CA ALA A 185 -89.69 -16.08 -19.29
C ALA A 185 -90.68 -15.75 -20.42
N ASP A 186 -90.18 -15.25 -21.55
CA ASP A 186 -90.98 -14.95 -22.74
C ASP A 186 -91.71 -16.21 -23.22
N ILE A 187 -91.00 -17.32 -23.41
CA ILE A 187 -91.60 -18.62 -23.82
C ILE A 187 -92.68 -19.07 -22.83
N ARG A 188 -92.44 -18.97 -21.52
CA ARG A 188 -93.45 -19.31 -20.50
C ARG A 188 -94.68 -18.44 -20.63
N GLN A 189 -94.50 -17.14 -20.87
CA GLN A 189 -95.61 -16.21 -21.04
C GLN A 189 -96.43 -16.51 -22.29
N THR A 190 -95.79 -16.72 -23.45
CA THR A 190 -96.50 -17.07 -24.70
C THR A 190 -97.23 -18.41 -24.57
N SER A 191 -96.59 -19.42 -23.97
CA SER A 191 -97.22 -20.72 -23.72
C SER A 191 -98.41 -20.60 -22.76
N GLY A 192 -98.31 -19.77 -21.71
CA GLY A 192 -99.39 -19.51 -20.78
C GLY A 192 -100.60 -18.85 -21.45
N ARG A 193 -100.35 -17.85 -22.31
CA ARG A 193 -101.40 -17.22 -23.14
C ARG A 193 -102.08 -18.22 -24.06
N HIS A 194 -101.30 -19.04 -24.76
CA HIS A 194 -101.86 -20.09 -25.62
C HIS A 194 -102.75 -21.08 -24.83
N GLN A 195 -102.31 -21.50 -23.65
CA GLN A 195 -103.12 -22.37 -22.80
C GLN A 195 -104.41 -21.71 -22.31
N SER A 196 -104.37 -20.41 -21.97
CA SER A 196 -105.60 -19.68 -21.61
C SER A 196 -106.55 -19.54 -22.80
N ASP A 197 -106.04 -19.26 -23.98
CA ASP A 197 -106.84 -19.12 -25.21
C ASP A 197 -107.52 -20.45 -25.58
N ILE A 198 -106.78 -21.56 -25.47
CA ILE A 198 -107.33 -22.92 -25.68
C ILE A 198 -108.42 -23.23 -24.64
N ARG A 199 -108.19 -22.91 -23.36
CA ARG A 199 -109.21 -23.11 -22.31
C ARG A 199 -110.45 -22.27 -22.57
N GLN A 200 -110.29 -21.02 -22.98
CA GLN A 200 -111.41 -20.12 -23.26
C GLN A 200 -112.23 -20.58 -24.47
N THR A 201 -111.57 -20.94 -25.57
CA THR A 201 -112.24 -21.48 -26.78
C THR A 201 -112.94 -22.81 -26.51
N SER A 202 -112.31 -23.73 -25.79
CA SER A 202 -112.93 -24.98 -25.35
C SER A 202 -114.14 -24.75 -24.44
N GLY A 203 -114.02 -23.82 -23.48
CA GLY A 203 -115.13 -23.44 -22.60
C GLY A 203 -116.32 -22.85 -23.36
N ARG A 204 -116.07 -21.97 -24.35
CA ARG A 204 -117.11 -21.44 -25.25
C ARG A 204 -117.77 -22.57 -26.04
N HIS A 205 -116.97 -23.47 -26.62
CA HIS A 205 -117.51 -24.59 -27.38
C HIS A 205 -118.37 -25.52 -26.49
N GLN A 206 -117.97 -25.78 -25.24
CA GLN A 206 -118.78 -26.54 -24.30
C GLN A 206 -120.08 -25.82 -23.92
N SER A 207 -120.06 -24.50 -23.73
CA SER A 207 -121.29 -23.73 -23.49
C SER A 207 -122.22 -23.78 -24.70
N ASP A 208 -121.69 -23.66 -25.92
CA ASP A 208 -122.46 -23.70 -27.16
C ASP A 208 -123.11 -25.07 -27.35
N ILE A 209 -122.39 -26.17 -27.08
CA ILE A 209 -122.95 -27.53 -27.09
C ILE A 209 -124.07 -27.69 -26.05
N ARG A 210 -123.89 -27.16 -24.84
CA ARG A 210 -124.92 -27.22 -23.79
C ARG A 210 -126.17 -26.45 -24.18
N GLN A 211 -126.02 -25.28 -24.81
CA GLN A 211 -127.14 -24.47 -25.29
C GLN A 211 -127.91 -25.17 -26.41
N THR A 212 -127.23 -25.74 -27.42
CA THR A 212 -127.88 -26.48 -28.51
C THR A 212 -128.59 -27.73 -28.00
N SER A 213 -127.94 -28.48 -27.10
CA SER A 213 -128.53 -29.68 -26.48
C SER A 213 -129.73 -29.35 -25.57
N GLY A 214 -129.69 -28.23 -24.83
CA GLY A 214 -130.81 -27.74 -24.04
C GLY A 214 -132.00 -27.31 -24.90
N ARG A 215 -131.74 -26.70 -26.05
CA ARG A 215 -132.77 -26.32 -27.03
C ARG A 215 -133.45 -27.54 -27.66
N HIS A 216 -132.72 -28.63 -27.89
CA HIS A 216 -133.28 -29.91 -28.32
C HIS A 216 -134.09 -30.64 -27.23
N ARG A 217 -133.84 -30.36 -25.94
CA ARG A 217 -134.53 -31.01 -24.80
C ARG A 217 -135.79 -30.27 -24.31
N HIS A 218 -136.10 -29.10 -24.87
CA HIS A 218 -137.32 -28.32 -24.61
C HIS A 218 -138.20 -28.15 -25.86
N GLY A 219 -137.82 -28.79 -26.97
CA GLY A 219 -138.54 -28.74 -28.24
C GLY A 219 -139.08 -30.11 -28.71
N GLY A 220 -139.25 -31.06 -27.80
CA GLY A 220 -139.78 -32.41 -28.07
C GLY A 220 -140.60 -32.92 -26.90
#